data_AF-A0A5L8V4I1-F1
#
_entry.id   AF-A0A5L8V4I1-F1
#
_cell.length_a   1.000
_cell.length_b   1.000
_cell.length_c   1.000
_cell.angle_alpha   90.00
_cell.angle_beta   90.00
_cell.angle_gamma   90.00
#
_symmetry.space_group_name_H-M   'P 1'
#
loop_
_entity.id
_entity.type
_entity.pdbx_description
1 polymer ?
#
loop_
_entity_poly.entity_id
_entity_poly.type
_entity_poly.pdbx_seq_one_letter_code
_entity_poly.pdbx_strand_id
1 'polypeptide(L)'
;MILARIYPFTRKDIKMKLDRIKEEVACIRTTKNVFTVSLFASIGYFFANVEFNKPELSVVMSAFGALFSFLLSLFWDLKLAQKLKELEKTTKDE
;
A
#
# COMPACT_ATOMS: atom_id res chain seq x y z
N MET A 1 -33.70 29.41 2.93
CA MET A 1 -32.54 29.85 3.76
C MET A 1 -31.96 28.75 4.66
N ILE A 2 -32.42 27.50 4.56
CA ILE A 2 -31.89 26.36 5.34
C ILE A 2 -30.70 25.70 4.62
N LEU A 3 -30.73 25.63 3.28
CA LEU A 3 -29.64 25.04 2.47
C LEU A 3 -28.28 25.70 2.71
N ALA A 4 -28.20 27.03 2.80
CA ALA A 4 -26.94 27.75 3.01
C ALA A 4 -26.30 27.50 4.38
N ARG A 5 -27.09 27.04 5.37
CA ARG A 5 -26.61 26.71 6.72
C ARG A 5 -26.12 25.27 6.83
N ILE A 6 -26.70 24.35 6.05
CA ILE A 6 -26.31 22.95 6.01
C ILE A 6 -25.05 22.77 5.15
N TYR A 7 -24.94 23.51 4.04
CA TYR A 7 -23.79 23.46 3.11
C TYR A 7 -22.39 23.52 3.77
N PRO A 8 -22.10 24.42 4.71
CA PRO A 8 -20.79 24.45 5.39
C PRO A 8 -20.55 23.26 6.32
N PHE A 9 -21.61 22.67 6.90
CA PHE A 9 -21.49 21.46 7.71
C PHE A 9 -21.19 20.24 6.84
N THR A 10 -21.91 20.07 5.73
CA THR A 10 -21.66 18.99 4.77
C THR A 10 -20.23 19.08 4.21
N ARG A 11 -19.74 20.27 3.89
CA ARG A 11 -18.35 20.48 3.44
C ARG A 11 -17.31 20.07 4.48
N LYS A 12 -17.56 20.33 5.76
CA LYS A 12 -16.63 20.00 6.86
C LYS A 12 -16.54 18.50 7.08
N ASP A 13 -17.68 17.80 7.09
CA ASP A 13 -17.70 16.34 7.24
C ASP A 13 -17.09 15.62 6.04
N ILE A 14 -17.31 16.12 4.82
CA ILE A 14 -16.69 15.60 3.60
C ILE A 14 -15.17 15.81 3.65
N LYS A 15 -14.71 17.01 4.06
CA LYS A 15 -13.27 17.29 4.21
C LYS A 15 -12.62 16.35 5.22
N MET A 16 -13.26 16.09 6.36
CA MET A 16 -12.74 15.14 7.35
C MET A 16 -12.68 13.70 6.81
N LYS A 17 -13.64 13.27 6.00
CA LYS A 17 -13.59 11.95 5.34
C LYS A 17 -12.45 11.87 4.31
N LEU A 18 -12.25 12.93 3.53
CA LEU A 18 -11.20 12.99 2.51
C LEU A 18 -9.79 12.99 3.14
N ASP A 19 -9.61 13.73 4.23
CA ASP A 19 -8.36 13.77 4.98
C ASP A 19 -8.05 12.39 5.61
N ARG A 20 -9.07 11.70 6.15
CA ARG A 20 -8.90 10.33 6.66
C ARG A 20 -8.46 9.34 5.58
N ILE A 21 -9.05 9.38 4.39
CA ILE A 21 -8.65 8.48 3.29
C ILE A 21 -7.24 8.81 2.80
N LYS A 22 -6.85 10.10 2.77
CA LYS A 22 -5.46 10.50 2.46
C LYS A 22 -4.46 9.96 3.47
N GLU A 23 -4.77 10.02 4.77
CA GLU A 23 -3.95 9.40 5.81
C GLU A 23 -3.86 7.88 5.64
N GLU A 24 -4.97 7.20 5.32
CA GLU A 24 -4.96 5.76 5.03
C GLU A 24 -4.06 5.43 3.84
N VAL A 25 -4.11 6.20 2.75
CA VAL A 25 -3.23 6.01 1.58
C VAL A 25 -1.77 6.26 1.94
N ALA A 26 -1.47 7.31 2.72
CA ALA A 26 -0.12 7.58 3.20
C ALA A 26 0.38 6.43 4.09
N CYS A 27 -0.45 5.93 5.01
CA CYS A 27 -0.16 4.79 5.86
C CYS A 27 0.10 3.51 5.05
N ILE A 28 -0.72 3.23 4.03
CA ILE A 28 -0.53 2.09 3.12
C ILE A 28 0.82 2.22 2.40
N ARG A 29 1.17 3.40 1.89
CA ARG A 29 2.44 3.63 1.20
C ARG A 29 3.63 3.46 2.14
N THR A 30 3.57 4.01 3.35
CA THR A 30 4.62 3.87 4.36
C THR A 30 4.79 2.42 4.78
N THR A 31 3.68 1.72 5.03
CA THR A 31 3.70 0.30 5.40
C THR A 31 4.24 -0.57 4.27
N LYS A 32 3.85 -0.29 3.01
CA LYS A 32 4.42 -0.95 1.83
C LYS A 32 5.94 -0.81 1.82
N ASN A 33 6.46 0.41 1.96
CA ASN A 33 7.90 0.69 1.97
C ASN A 33 8.65 0.00 3.13
N VAL A 34 8.12 0.10 4.36
CA VAL A 34 8.75 -0.55 5.53
C VAL A 34 8.79 -2.06 5.32
N PHE A 35 7.69 -2.64 4.82
CA PHE A 35 7.61 -4.07 4.56
C PHE A 35 8.59 -4.52 3.46
N THR A 36 8.66 -3.81 2.32
CA THR A 36 9.65 -4.15 1.27
C THR A 36 11.07 -4.04 1.76
N VAL A 37 11.43 -2.96 2.46
CA VAL A 37 12.80 -2.79 3.00
C VAL A 37 13.14 -3.92 3.97
N SER A 38 12.21 -4.29 4.86
CA SER A 38 12.43 -5.41 5.80
C SER A 38 12.60 -6.77 5.10
N LEU A 39 11.85 -7.00 4.02
CA LEU A 39 11.95 -8.22 3.20
C LEU A 39 13.29 -8.29 2.46
N PHE A 40 13.72 -7.19 1.82
CA PHE A 40 15.01 -7.16 1.14
C PHE A 40 16.18 -7.30 2.12
N ALA A 41 16.08 -6.71 3.32
CA ALA A 41 17.09 -6.86 4.35
C ALA A 41 17.20 -8.31 4.86
N SER A 42 16.07 -8.98 5.12
CA SER A 42 16.06 -10.37 5.58
C SER A 42 16.55 -11.34 4.50
N ILE A 43 16.12 -11.15 3.25
CA ILE A 43 16.60 -11.92 2.11
C ILE A 43 18.11 -11.69 1.91
N GLY A 44 18.57 -10.43 1.89
CA GLY A 44 19.97 -10.09 1.73
C GLY A 44 20.85 -10.70 2.83
N TYR A 45 20.41 -10.64 4.09
CA TYR A 45 21.09 -11.28 5.21
C TYR A 45 21.14 -12.80 5.07
N PHE A 46 20.06 -13.43 4.62
CA PHE A 46 20.00 -14.88 4.39
C PHE A 46 20.97 -15.30 3.29
N PHE A 47 21.01 -14.59 2.16
CA PHE A 47 21.97 -14.88 1.08
C PHE A 47 23.42 -14.58 1.46
N ALA A 48 23.68 -13.58 2.31
CA ALA A 48 25.04 -13.24 2.74
C ALA A 48 25.62 -14.23 3.75
N ASN A 49 24.79 -14.85 4.61
CA ASN A 49 25.27 -15.71 5.70
C ASN A 49 25.01 -17.20 5.47
N VAL A 50 24.09 -17.57 4.58
CA VAL A 50 23.84 -18.98 4.25
C VAL A 50 24.71 -19.35 3.07
N GLU A 51 25.79 -20.10 3.33
CA GLU A 51 26.54 -20.79 2.28
C GLU A 51 25.63 -21.85 1.64
N PHE A 52 25.02 -21.49 0.52
CA PHE A 52 24.29 -22.45 -0.29
C PHE A 52 25.28 -23.42 -0.94
N ASN A 53 25.50 -24.58 -0.31
CA ASN A 53 26.27 -25.69 -0.88
C ASN A 53 25.76 -26.19 -2.24
N LYS A 54 24.59 -25.74 -2.69
CA LYS A 54 24.01 -26.03 -4.01
C LYS A 54 23.52 -24.75 -4.69
N PRO A 55 24.09 -24.36 -5.84
CA PRO A 55 23.72 -23.11 -6.53
C PRO A 55 22.27 -23.13 -7.03
N GLU A 56 21.73 -24.30 -7.36
CA GLU A 56 20.33 -24.46 -7.80
C GLU A 56 19.32 -24.02 -6.73
N LEU A 57 19.62 -24.25 -5.45
CA LEU A 57 18.73 -23.89 -4.36
C LEU A 57 18.65 -22.37 -4.15
N SER A 58 19.78 -21.68 -4.33
CA SER A 58 19.89 -20.22 -4.30
C SER A 58 19.04 -19.60 -5.42
N VAL A 59 19.12 -20.15 -6.63
CA VAL A 59 18.34 -19.68 -7.78
C VAL A 59 16.84 -19.87 -7.54
N VAL A 60 16.41 -21.05 -7.07
CA VAL A 60 14.99 -21.30 -6.76
C VAL A 60 14.47 -20.38 -5.65
N MET A 61 15.24 -20.17 -4.58
CA MET A 61 14.86 -19.29 -3.48
C MET A 61 14.79 -17.82 -3.91
N SER A 62 15.71 -17.37 -4.76
CA SER A 62 15.70 -16.01 -5.31
C SER A 62 14.49 -15.79 -6.24
N ALA A 63 14.19 -16.76 -7.10
CA ALA A 63 13.00 -16.74 -7.96
C ALA A 63 11.71 -16.73 -7.14
N PHE A 64 11.63 -17.53 -6.08
CA PHE A 64 10.48 -17.56 -5.19
C PHE A 64 10.31 -16.24 -4.42
N GLY A 65 11.41 -15.65 -3.93
CA GLY A 65 11.41 -14.34 -3.28
C GLY A 65 10.97 -13.21 -4.22
N ALA A 66 11.40 -13.25 -5.48
CA ALA A 66 10.98 -12.31 -6.51
C ALA A 66 9.48 -12.44 -6.83
N LEU A 67 8.98 -13.67 -7.01
CA LEU A 67 7.57 -13.96 -7.23
C LEU A 67 6.70 -13.50 -6.06
N PHE A 68 7.12 -13.80 -4.83
CA PHE A 68 6.41 -13.39 -3.62
C PHE A 68 6.36 -11.87 -3.47
N SER A 69 7.48 -11.18 -3.74
CA SER A 69 7.56 -9.72 -3.73
C SER A 69 6.65 -9.09 -4.79
N PHE A 70 6.57 -9.69 -5.98
CA PHE A 70 5.70 -9.25 -7.06
C PHE A 70 4.21 -9.40 -6.71
N LEU A 71 3.82 -10.57 -6.19
CA LEU A 71 2.45 -10.85 -5.72
C LEU A 71 2.03 -9.90 -4.61
N LEU A 72 2.91 -9.65 -3.64
CA LEU A 72 2.68 -8.64 -2.60
C LEU A 72 2.48 -7.27 -3.22
N SER A 73 3.38 -6.78 -4.08
CA SER A 73 3.20 -5.45 -4.69
C SER A 73 1.84 -5.32 -5.38
N LEU A 74 1.43 -6.33 -6.15
CA LEU A 74 0.12 -6.37 -6.80
C LEU A 74 -1.03 -6.26 -5.79
N PHE A 75 -0.96 -6.97 -4.67
CA PHE A 75 -2.00 -6.93 -3.63
C PHE A 75 -2.10 -5.54 -2.98
N TRP A 76 -0.95 -4.91 -2.71
CA TRP A 76 -0.88 -3.55 -2.18
C TRP A 76 -1.40 -2.52 -3.20
N ASP A 77 -1.07 -2.68 -4.48
CA ASP A 77 -1.51 -1.79 -5.55
C ASP A 77 -3.01 -1.92 -5.82
N LEU A 78 -3.58 -3.13 -5.75
CA LEU A 78 -5.03 -3.36 -5.80
C LEU A 78 -5.75 -2.67 -4.64
N LYS A 79 -5.24 -2.80 -3.41
CA LYS A 79 -5.82 -2.18 -2.22
C LYS A 79 -5.77 -0.65 -2.32
N LEU A 80 -4.67 -0.10 -2.84
CA LEU A 80 -4.49 1.32 -3.06
C LEU A 80 -5.41 1.84 -4.19
N ALA A 81 -5.57 1.08 -5.28
CA ALA A 81 -6.49 1.40 -6.36
C ALA A 81 -7.96 1.39 -5.92
N GLN A 82 -8.37 0.46 -5.04
CA GLN A 82 -9.70 0.47 -4.44
C GLN A 82 -9.93 1.72 -3.60
N LYS A 83 -8.97 2.08 -2.74
CA LYS A 83 -9.03 3.28 -1.91
C LYS A 83 -9.03 4.58 -2.72
N LEU A 84 -8.28 4.63 -3.82
CA LEU A 84 -8.32 5.74 -4.77
C LEU A 84 -9.67 5.86 -5.47
N LYS A 85 -10.31 4.74 -5.86
CA LYS A 85 -11.66 4.75 -6.43
C LYS A 85 -12.72 5.20 -5.42
N GLU A 86 -12.58 4.86 -4.14
CA GLU A 86 -13.45 5.39 -3.07
C GLU A 86 -13.32 6.91 -2.97
N LEU A 87 -12.09 7.44 -3.05
CA LEU A 87 -11.81 8.87 -3.04
C LEU A 87 -12.39 9.59 -4.27
N GLU A 88 -12.28 8.99 -5.46
CA GLU A 88 -12.80 9.56 -6.70
C GLU A 88 -14.34 9.61 -6.71
N LYS A 89 -15.01 8.57 -6.18
CA LYS A 89 -16.47 8.56 -6.01
C LYS A 89 -16.95 9.64 -5.05
N THR A 90 -16.28 9.82 -3.91
CA THR A 90 -16.63 10.89 -2.95
C THR A 90 -16.45 12.29 -3.51
N THR A 91 -15.67 12.45 -4.58
CA THR A 91 -15.44 13.74 -5.26
C THR A 91 -16.40 13.97 -6.43
N LYS A 92 -17.00 12.91 -7.01
CA LYS A 92 -17.92 12.97 -8.18
C LYS A 92 -19.41 13.06 -7.81
N ASP A 93 -19.76 12.80 -6.56
CA ASP A 93 -21.13 13.00 -6.04
C ASP A 93 -21.41 14.49 -5.66
N GLU A 94 -20.49 15.41 -6.00
CA GLU A 94 -20.70 16.88 -6.05
C GLU A 94 -21.33 17.31 -7.38
#